data_AF-A0A832P662-F1
#
_entry.id   AF-A0A832P662-F1
#
_cell.length_a   1.000
_cell.length_b   1.000
_cell.length_c   1.000
_cell.angle_alpha   90.00
_cell.angle_beta   90.00
_cell.angle_gamma   90.00
#
_symmetry.space_group_name_H-M   'P 1'
#
loop_
_entity.id
_entity.type
_entity.pdbx_description
1 polymer ?
#
loop_
_entity_poly.entity_id
_entity_poly.type
_entity_poly.pdbx_seq_one_letter_code
_entity_poly.pdbx_strand_id
1 'polypeptide(L)'
;MAAKPFYADYTNRLLRWYCRAVEDGREVKIESALDRENWDAVERAMGKLNEEEKCAIMGVYCKRDTMADNIYLTSIELDWKQDRLWALVGRVSRDVAKERRLV
;
A
#
# COMPACT_ATOMS: atom_id res chain seq x y z
N MET A 1 -14.75 -9.41 13.13
CA MET A 1 -13.53 -9.19 12.31
C MET A 1 -13.60 -10.08 11.09
N ALA A 2 -13.54 -9.52 9.88
CA ALA A 2 -13.41 -10.33 8.68
C ALA A 2 -12.05 -11.05 8.70
N ALA A 3 -12.00 -12.29 8.19
CA ALA A 3 -10.75 -13.03 8.11
C ALA A 3 -9.75 -12.30 7.19
N LYS A 4 -8.46 -12.34 7.56
CA LYS A 4 -7.38 -11.79 6.75
C LYS A 4 -7.35 -12.50 5.39
N PRO A 5 -7.45 -11.77 4.25
CA PRO A 5 -7.33 -12.38 2.93
C PRO A 5 -5.96 -13.03 2.74
N PHE A 6 -5.90 -14.14 2.00
CA PHE A 6 -4.67 -14.90 1.80
C PHE A 6 -3.55 -14.08 1.11
N TYR A 7 -3.92 -13.08 0.31
CA TYR A 7 -2.98 -12.21 -0.40
C TYR A 7 -2.45 -11.05 0.47
N ALA A 8 -3.01 -10.82 1.66
CA ALA A 8 -2.80 -9.58 2.40
C ALA A 8 -1.33 -9.34 2.80
N ASP A 9 -0.59 -10.39 3.18
CA ASP A 9 0.84 -10.25 3.50
C ASP A 9 1.68 -9.94 2.28
N TYR A 10 1.34 -10.56 1.15
CA TYR A 10 2.03 -10.34 -0.11
C TYR A 10 1.83 -8.90 -0.59
N THR A 11 0.58 -8.43 -0.68
CA THR A 11 0.29 -7.06 -1.11
C THR A 11 0.82 -6.02 -0.13
N ASN A 12 0.80 -6.30 1.19
CA ASN A 12 1.43 -5.42 2.18
C ASN A 12 2.93 -5.29 1.94
N ARG A 13 3.64 -6.39 1.66
CA ARG A 13 5.07 -6.34 1.32
C ARG A 13 5.32 -5.49 0.07
N LEU A 14 4.51 -5.67 -0.98
CA LEU A 14 4.66 -4.91 -2.22
C LEU A 14 4.42 -3.41 -2.00
N LEU A 15 3.35 -3.04 -1.29
CA LEU A 15 3.03 -1.65 -0.99
C LEU A 15 4.11 -0.97 -0.14
N ARG A 16 4.65 -1.66 0.88
CA ARG A 16 5.77 -1.14 1.69
C ARG A 16 7.03 -0.92 0.84
N TRP A 17 7.33 -1.86 -0.06
CA TRP A 17 8.49 -1.76 -0.93
C TRP A 17 8.37 -0.57 -1.88
N TYR A 18 7.23 -0.42 -2.55
CA TYR A 18 6.95 0.70 -3.45
C TYR A 18 6.97 2.05 -2.73
N CYS A 19 6.18 2.22 -1.65
CA CYS A 19 6.01 3.52 -1.00
C CYS A 19 7.35 4.04 -0.44
N ARG A 20 8.16 3.17 0.15
CA ARG A 20 9.49 3.56 0.68
C ARG A 20 10.47 3.93 -0.42
N ALA A 21 10.44 3.21 -1.54
CA ALA A 21 11.27 3.56 -2.68
C ALA A 21 10.92 4.93 -3.25
N VAL A 22 9.63 5.23 -3.37
CA VAL A 22 9.13 6.54 -3.81
C VAL A 22 9.50 7.63 -2.81
N GLU A 23 9.30 7.40 -1.50
CA GLU A 23 9.67 8.35 -0.43
C GLU A 23 11.17 8.67 -0.43
N ASP A 24 12.02 7.65 -0.57
CA ASP A 24 13.47 7.81 -0.58
C ASP A 24 14.01 8.41 -1.90
N GLY A 25 13.15 8.63 -2.91
CA GLY A 25 13.56 9.05 -4.25
C GLY A 25 14.51 8.07 -4.92
N ARG A 26 14.47 6.79 -4.53
CA ARG A 26 15.42 5.77 -4.98
C ARG A 26 14.97 5.14 -6.28
N GLU A 27 15.91 5.03 -7.20
CA GLU A 27 15.75 4.12 -8.33
C GLU A 27 15.83 2.67 -7.82
N VAL A 28 14.75 1.93 -8.04
CA VAL A 28 14.67 0.53 -7.60
C VAL A 28 15.25 -0.37 -8.67
N LYS A 29 16.24 -1.17 -8.29
CA LYS A 29 16.74 -2.24 -9.14
C LYS A 29 15.67 -3.31 -9.26
N ILE A 30 15.02 -3.34 -10.41
CA ILE A 30 14.11 -4.40 -10.82
C ILE A 30 14.97 -5.53 -11.39
N GLU A 31 15.27 -6.53 -10.56
CA GLU A 31 16.20 -7.61 -10.88
C GLU A 31 15.56 -8.74 -11.68
N SER A 32 14.23 -8.86 -11.62
CA SER A 32 13.48 -9.92 -12.30
C SER A 32 12.21 -9.41 -13.00
N ALA A 33 11.71 -10.21 -13.95
CA ALA A 33 10.41 -9.97 -14.56
C ALA A 33 9.28 -9.97 -13.51
N LEU A 34 9.39 -10.82 -12.49
CA LEU A 34 8.43 -10.88 -11.38
C LEU A 34 8.45 -9.58 -10.56
N ASP A 35 9.62 -9.03 -10.26
CA ASP A 35 9.74 -7.76 -9.54
C ASP A 35 9.13 -6.61 -10.35
N ARG A 36 9.31 -6.63 -11.69
CA ARG A 36 8.67 -5.67 -12.58
C ARG A 36 7.15 -5.75 -12.49
N GLU A 37 6.60 -6.96 -12.65
CA GLU A 37 5.16 -7.15 -12.55
C GLU A 37 4.58 -6.73 -11.19
N ASN A 38 5.33 -6.99 -10.12
CA ASN A 38 4.96 -6.58 -8.77
C ASN A 38 4.98 -5.07 -8.59
N TRP A 39 6.02 -4.41 -9.09
CA TRP A 39 6.15 -2.96 -9.08
C TRP A 39 5.00 -2.31 -9.86
N ASP A 40 4.80 -2.74 -11.11
CA ASP A 40 3.79 -2.17 -11.99
C ASP A 40 2.36 -2.38 -11.45
N ALA A 41 2.11 -3.49 -10.74
CA ALA A 41 0.83 -3.74 -10.09
C ALA A 41 0.54 -2.72 -8.98
N VAL A 42 1.55 -2.38 -8.17
CA VAL A 42 1.40 -1.34 -7.15
C VAL A 42 1.28 0.04 -7.79
N GLU A 43 2.11 0.35 -8.79
CA GLU A 43 2.06 1.62 -9.51
C GLU A 43 0.67 1.85 -10.14
N ARG A 44 0.11 0.85 -10.84
CA ARG A 44 -1.25 0.93 -11.40
C ARG A 44 -2.33 1.09 -10.33
N ALA A 45 -2.20 0.42 -9.19
CA ALA A 45 -3.16 0.58 -8.09
C ALA A 45 -3.08 1.99 -7.47
N MET A 46 -1.87 2.51 -7.23
CA MET A 46 -1.62 3.85 -6.73
C MET A 46 -2.05 4.94 -7.73
N GLY A 47 -1.92 4.69 -9.03
CA GLY A 47 -2.32 5.61 -10.09
C GLY A 47 -3.84 5.85 -10.16
N LYS A 48 -4.66 4.98 -9.58
CA LYS A 48 -6.13 5.14 -9.50
C LYS A 48 -6.58 6.04 -8.34
N LEU A 49 -5.68 6.38 -7.43
CA LEU A 49 -5.96 7.19 -6.25
C LEU A 49 -5.88 8.68 -6.58
N ASN A 50 -6.66 9.50 -5.86
CA ASN A 50 -6.43 10.94 -5.84
C ASN A 50 -5.24 11.31 -4.95
N GLU A 51 -4.77 12.55 -4.99
CA GLU A 51 -3.57 12.97 -4.25
C GLU A 51 -3.72 12.84 -2.72
N GLU A 52 -4.91 13.09 -2.18
CA GLU A 52 -5.19 12.92 -0.73
C GLU A 52 -5.06 11.46 -0.32
N GLU A 53 -5.62 10.55 -1.11
CA GLU A 53 -5.56 9.10 -0.89
C GLU A 53 -4.15 8.54 -1.10
N LYS A 54 -3.40 9.04 -2.08
CA LYS A 54 -1.97 8.69 -2.26
C LYS A 54 -1.18 9.09 -1.03
N CYS A 55 -1.35 10.32 -0.55
CA CYS A 55 -0.68 10.82 0.65
C CYS A 55 -0.99 9.94 1.87
N ALA A 56 -2.26 9.54 2.05
CA ALA A 56 -2.67 8.62 3.11
C ALA A 56 -2.02 7.23 3.01
N ILE A 57 -1.99 6.63 1.81
CA ILE A 57 -1.35 5.32 1.61
C ILE A 57 0.16 5.40 1.83
N MET A 58 0.82 6.45 1.35
CA MET A 58 2.23 6.70 1.60
C MET A 58 2.50 6.82 3.11
N GLY A 59 1.70 7.63 3.83
CA GLY A 59 1.79 7.79 5.28
C GLY A 59 1.71 6.46 6.03
N VAL A 60 0.80 5.57 5.63
CA VAL A 60 0.65 4.24 6.27
C VAL A 60 1.82 3.31 5.93
N TYR A 61 2.21 3.19 4.66
CA TYR A 61 3.11 2.13 4.20
C TYR A 61 4.60 2.48 4.31
N CYS A 62 4.97 3.77 4.37
CA CYS A 62 6.35 4.20 4.61
C CYS A 62 6.83 3.88 6.02
N LYS A 63 5.98 4.09 7.04
CA LYS A 63 6.29 3.83 8.46
C LYS A 63 6.68 2.37 8.72
N ARG A 64 7.48 2.12 9.75
CA ARG A 64 8.13 0.81 10.01
C ARG A 64 7.48 -0.03 11.11
N ASP A 65 6.43 0.47 11.77
CA ASP A 65 5.69 -0.24 12.81
C ASP A 65 4.60 -1.17 12.27
N THR A 66 3.78 -1.69 13.18
CA THR A 66 2.63 -2.54 12.85
C THR A 66 1.63 -1.78 11.97
N MET A 67 0.81 -2.51 11.20
CA MET A 67 -0.22 -1.87 10.36
C MET A 67 -1.21 -1.04 11.19
N ALA A 68 -1.54 -1.50 12.40
CA ALA A 68 -2.46 -0.80 13.30
C ALA A 68 -1.85 0.52 13.80
N ASP A 69 -0.60 0.50 14.24
CA ASP A 69 0.11 1.70 14.70
C ASP A 69 0.28 2.71 13.56
N ASN A 70 0.64 2.23 12.36
CA ASN A 70 0.76 3.08 11.19
C ASN A 70 -0.56 3.76 10.83
N ILE A 71 -1.68 3.03 10.86
CA ILE A 71 -3.00 3.62 10.62
C ILE A 71 -3.37 4.62 11.71
N TYR A 72 -3.12 4.31 12.98
CA TYR A 72 -3.38 5.24 14.07
C TYR A 72 -2.60 6.55 13.90
N LEU A 73 -1.29 6.46 13.66
CA LEU A 73 -0.44 7.65 13.50
C LEU A 73 -0.84 8.46 12.27
N THR A 74 -1.06 7.83 11.12
CA THR A 74 -1.51 8.53 9.91
C THR A 74 -2.90 9.13 10.07
N SER A 75 -3.78 8.50 10.86
CA SER A 75 -5.10 9.06 11.16
C SER A 75 -5.01 10.39 11.91
N ILE A 76 -4.05 10.51 12.83
CA ILE A 76 -3.78 11.74 13.57
C ILE A 76 -3.14 12.79 12.64
N GLU A 77 -2.15 12.39 11.85
CA GLU A 77 -1.43 13.29 10.93
C GLU A 77 -2.34 13.94 9.89
N LEU A 78 -3.36 13.22 9.43
CA LEU A 78 -4.28 13.69 8.38
C LEU A 78 -5.64 14.17 8.91
N ASP A 79 -5.88 14.12 10.22
CA ASP A 79 -7.21 14.34 10.82
C ASP A 79 -8.31 13.47 10.18
N TRP A 80 -8.00 12.20 9.94
CA TRP A 80 -8.92 11.21 9.38
C TRP A 80 -9.40 10.23 10.44
N LYS A 81 -10.62 9.72 10.28
CA LYS A 81 -11.06 8.55 11.05
C LYS A 81 -10.25 7.31 10.64
N GLN A 82 -9.78 6.52 11.61
CA GLN A 82 -9.06 5.27 11.35
C GLN A 82 -9.84 4.32 10.42
N ASP A 83 -11.17 4.25 10.55
CA ASP A 83 -12.02 3.42 9.68
C ASP A 83 -11.92 3.82 8.20
N ARG A 84 -11.77 5.13 7.91
CA ARG A 84 -11.55 5.62 6.53
C ARG A 84 -10.23 5.09 5.98
N LEU A 85 -9.16 5.10 6.80
CA LEU A 85 -7.86 4.55 6.41
C LEU A 85 -7.90 3.03 6.23
N TRP A 86 -8.54 2.30 7.14
CA TRP A 86 -8.73 0.85 7.01
C TRP A 86 -9.47 0.48 5.73
N ALA A 87 -10.54 1.23 5.38
CA ALA A 87 -11.27 1.04 4.14
C ALA A 87 -10.39 1.32 2.91
N LEU A 88 -9.62 2.41 2.93
CA LEU A 88 -8.71 2.77 1.84
C LEU A 88 -7.59 1.73 1.66
N VAL A 89 -6.93 1.32 2.74
CA VAL A 89 -5.92 0.26 2.75
C VAL A 89 -6.49 -1.06 2.22
N GLY A 90 -7.69 -1.43 2.66
CA GLY A 90 -8.38 -2.63 2.17
C GLY A 90 -8.69 -2.58 0.67
N ARG A 91 -9.12 -1.41 0.16
CA ARG A 91 -9.36 -1.17 -1.27
C ARG A 91 -8.08 -1.31 -2.07
N VAL A 92 -7.02 -0.61 -1.69
CA VAL A 92 -5.73 -0.62 -2.40
C VAL A 92 -5.08 -2.01 -2.37
N SER A 93 -5.11 -2.68 -1.22
CA SER A 93 -4.61 -4.05 -1.09
C SER A 93 -5.35 -5.01 -2.04
N ARG A 94 -6.67 -4.88 -2.17
CA ARG A 94 -7.46 -5.66 -3.12
C ARG A 94 -7.15 -5.30 -4.58
N ASP A 95 -6.94 -4.02 -4.87
CA ASP A 95 -6.62 -3.58 -6.23
C ASP A 95 -5.26 -4.12 -6.68
N VAL A 96 -4.24 -4.09 -5.82
CA VAL A 96 -2.94 -4.74 -6.09
C VAL A 96 -3.12 -6.25 -6.30
N ALA A 97 -3.96 -6.91 -5.49
CA ALA A 97 -4.23 -8.34 -5.64
C ALA A 97 -4.87 -8.68 -6.99
N LYS A 98 -5.81 -7.86 -7.48
CA LYS A 98 -6.42 -8.00 -8.81
C LYS A 98 -5.41 -7.80 -9.94
N GLU A 99 -4.57 -6.77 -9.85
CA GLU A 99 -3.49 -6.52 -10.82
C GLU A 99 -2.51 -7.70 -10.89
N ARG A 100 -2.32 -8.42 -9.77
CA ARG A 100 -1.52 -9.65 -9.68
C ARG A 100 -2.29 -10.95 -9.92
N ARG A 101 -3.58 -10.87 -10.26
CA ARG A 101 -4.47 -12.04 -10.51
C ARG A 101 -4.51 -13.03 -9.34
N LEU A 102 -4.43 -12.51 -8.12
CA LEU A 102 -4.58 -13.29 -6.89
C LEU A 102 -6.07 -13.45 -6.53
N VAL A 103 -6.95 -12.57 -7.03
CA VAL A 103 -8.41 -12.63 -6.83
C VAL A 103 -9.16 -12.14 -8.06
#